data_AF-A0A235IA79-F1
#
_entry.id   AF-A0A235IA79-F1
#
_cell.length_a   1.000
_cell.length_b   1.000
_cell.length_c   1.000
_cell.angle_alpha   90.00
_cell.angle_beta   90.00
_cell.angle_gamma   90.00
#
_symmetry.space_group_name_H-M   'P 1'
#
loop_
_entity.id
_entity.type
_entity.pdbx_description
1 polymer ?
#
loop_
_entity_poly.entity_id
_entity_poly.type
_entity_poly.pdbx_seq_one_letter_code
_entity_poly.pdbx_strand_id
1 'polypeptide(L)'
;MNNWLPLNSRLQKLRAKLLNDPYYRLQSGEEIQIAAQLGIRIDANQATVDDWLRLPGLSIHQARSLVELSHSGVKFYCIEDIAAALGIPAPRLEPLKPLLNFIYYDHESLENPTHLVNPNTATVEKLVQIPFIDLSLAEAAVQNRQSAGPYRNLADFQRRLELTGDAIAQIMYYLRF
;
A
#
# COMPACT_ATOMS: atom_id res chain seq x y z
N MET A 1 7.00 -26.33 -9.16
CA MET A 1 8.16 -26.96 -8.51
C MET A 1 9.31 -27.01 -9.52
N ASN A 2 10.25 -26.05 -9.49
CA ASN A 2 11.45 -26.10 -10.35
C ASN A 2 12.67 -26.44 -9.49
N ASN A 3 13.03 -27.72 -9.53
CA ASN A 3 14.10 -28.33 -8.75
C ASN A 3 15.45 -28.25 -9.49
N TRP A 4 15.96 -27.02 -9.71
CA TRP A 4 17.22 -26.79 -10.44
C TRP A 4 18.41 -26.43 -9.54
N LEU A 5 18.26 -26.51 -8.21
CA LEU A 5 19.30 -26.13 -7.25
C LEU A 5 20.31 -27.23 -6.80
N PRO A 6 20.25 -28.53 -7.19
CA PRO A 6 20.99 -29.54 -6.43
C PRO A 6 22.51 -29.54 -6.63
N LEU A 7 23.08 -28.81 -7.60
CA LEU A 7 24.50 -28.93 -7.97
C LEU A 7 25.41 -27.78 -7.51
N ASN A 8 24.88 -26.67 -6.99
CA ASN A 8 25.71 -25.54 -6.59
C ASN A 8 25.86 -25.46 -5.06
N SER A 9 26.99 -25.94 -4.55
CA SER A 9 27.33 -25.95 -3.12
C SER A 9 27.36 -24.53 -2.51
N ARG A 10 27.66 -23.50 -3.30
CA ARG A 10 27.59 -22.09 -2.87
C ARG A 10 26.14 -21.68 -2.58
N LEU A 11 25.20 -22.06 -3.45
CA LEU A 11 23.78 -21.76 -3.27
C LEU A 11 23.20 -22.49 -2.06
N GLN A 12 23.61 -23.73 -1.82
CA GLN A 12 23.20 -24.49 -0.63
C GLN A 12 23.70 -23.83 0.66
N LYS A 13 24.96 -23.38 0.68
CA LYS A 13 25.52 -22.64 1.83
C LYS A 13 24.81 -21.31 2.06
N LEU A 14 24.52 -20.56 1.00
CA LEU A 14 23.77 -19.30 1.10
C LEU A 14 22.35 -19.54 1.61
N ARG A 15 21.64 -20.54 1.09
CA ARG A 15 20.32 -20.94 1.59
C ARG A 15 20.38 -21.29 3.08
N ALA A 16 21.38 -22.08 3.50
CA ALA A 16 21.56 -22.41 4.91
C ALA A 16 21.82 -21.17 5.77
N LYS A 17 22.61 -20.20 5.29
CA LYS A 17 22.79 -18.92 6.00
C LYS A 17 21.47 -18.15 6.12
N LEU A 18 20.75 -17.96 5.02
CA LEU A 18 19.50 -17.21 5.00
C LEU A 18 18.40 -17.82 5.89
N LEU A 19 18.39 -19.14 6.05
CA LEU A 19 17.43 -19.83 6.91
C LEU A 19 17.79 -19.80 8.41
N ASN A 20 19.08 -19.67 8.74
CA ASN A 20 19.56 -19.74 10.12
C ASN A 20 19.97 -18.37 10.70
N ASP A 21 20.12 -17.35 9.86
CA ASP A 21 20.50 -15.99 10.26
C ASP A 21 19.45 -14.98 9.75
N PRO A 22 18.49 -14.57 10.60
CA PRO A 22 17.47 -13.61 10.23
C PRO A 22 18.04 -12.21 9.94
N TYR A 23 19.26 -11.90 10.41
CA TYR A 23 19.92 -10.60 10.23
C TYR A 23 20.95 -10.59 9.10
N TYR A 24 21.04 -11.68 8.32
CA TYR A 24 21.98 -11.77 7.22
C TYR A 24 21.77 -10.63 6.22
N ARG A 25 22.85 -9.87 5.97
CA ARG A 25 22.87 -8.79 5.00
C ARG A 25 23.26 -9.31 3.63
N LEU A 26 22.33 -9.21 2.69
CA LEU A 26 22.53 -9.64 1.31
C LEU A 26 23.60 -8.77 0.65
N GLN A 27 24.44 -9.39 -0.17
CA GLN A 27 25.61 -8.73 -0.76
C GLN A 27 25.51 -8.55 -2.28
N SER A 28 24.58 -9.22 -2.95
CA SER A 28 24.47 -9.15 -4.41
C SER A 28 23.05 -9.40 -4.92
N GLY A 29 22.81 -9.04 -6.18
CA GLY A 29 21.56 -9.34 -6.88
C GLY A 29 21.25 -10.84 -6.95
N GLU A 30 22.26 -11.70 -7.01
CA GLU A 30 22.06 -13.17 -6.97
C GLU A 30 21.46 -13.59 -5.62
N GLU A 31 21.99 -13.07 -4.51
CA GLU A 31 21.48 -13.39 -3.17
C GLU A 31 20.04 -12.88 -2.98
N ILE A 32 19.72 -11.72 -3.54
CA ILE A 32 18.36 -11.18 -3.55
C ILE A 32 17.39 -12.14 -4.22
N GLN A 33 17.71 -12.63 -5.42
CA GLN A 33 16.83 -13.54 -6.15
C GLN A 33 16.61 -14.86 -5.39
N ILE A 34 17.65 -15.39 -4.77
CA ILE A 34 17.58 -16.62 -3.98
C ILE A 34 16.73 -16.39 -2.72
N ALA A 35 16.98 -15.31 -1.98
CA ALA A 35 16.17 -14.93 -0.82
C ALA A 35 14.69 -14.79 -1.21
N ALA A 36 14.41 -14.16 -2.37
CA ALA A 36 13.05 -14.02 -2.87
C ALA A 36 12.40 -15.37 -3.21
N GLN A 37 13.14 -16.30 -3.83
CA GLN A 37 12.68 -17.67 -4.11
C GLN A 37 12.45 -18.50 -2.85
N LEU A 38 13.16 -18.20 -1.76
CA LEU A 38 12.95 -18.82 -0.44
C LEU A 38 11.77 -18.21 0.32
N GLY A 39 11.06 -17.24 -0.25
CA GLY A 39 9.91 -16.60 0.36
C GLY A 39 10.25 -15.46 1.33
N ILE A 40 11.51 -15.05 1.42
CA ILE A 40 11.90 -13.91 2.25
C ILE A 40 11.31 -12.65 1.63
N ARG A 41 10.56 -11.89 2.43
CA ARG A 41 10.01 -10.58 2.08
C ARG A 41 10.17 -9.65 3.25
N ILE A 42 10.32 -8.37 2.95
CA ILE A 42 10.33 -7.25 3.89
C ILE A 42 9.12 -6.41 3.55
N ASP A 43 8.24 -6.24 4.52
CA ASP A 43 7.12 -5.32 4.39
C ASP A 43 7.59 -3.90 4.65
N ALA A 44 7.59 -3.05 3.61
CA ALA A 44 8.10 -1.68 3.69
C ALA A 44 7.38 -0.84 4.75
N ASN A 45 6.11 -1.14 5.05
CA ASN A 45 5.31 -0.37 6.00
C ASN A 45 5.41 -0.89 7.45
N GLN A 46 6.12 -2.00 7.69
CA GLN A 46 6.37 -2.57 9.03
C GLN A 46 7.84 -2.94 9.29
N ALA A 47 8.72 -2.69 8.33
CA ALA A 47 10.14 -3.05 8.40
C ALA A 47 10.85 -2.34 9.55
N THR A 48 11.64 -3.08 10.31
CA THR A 48 12.56 -2.51 11.29
C THR A 48 13.82 -1.97 10.62
N VAL A 49 14.65 -1.26 11.39
CA VAL A 49 15.97 -0.80 10.91
C VAL A 49 16.83 -1.99 10.47
N ASP A 50 16.80 -3.10 11.22
CA ASP A 50 17.55 -4.29 10.88
C ASP A 50 17.03 -4.96 9.61
N ASP A 51 15.71 -4.97 9.38
CA ASP A 51 15.14 -5.46 8.12
C ASP A 51 15.67 -4.68 6.92
N TRP A 52 15.63 -3.35 6.98
CA TRP A 52 16.16 -2.50 5.91
C TRP A 52 17.65 -2.72 5.65
N LEU A 53 18.44 -2.97 6.70
CA LEU A 53 19.87 -3.25 6.58
C LEU A 53 20.20 -4.60 5.96
N ARG A 54 19.22 -5.52 5.85
CA ARG A 54 19.40 -6.76 5.10
C ARG A 54 19.53 -6.50 3.60
N LEU A 55 18.99 -5.37 3.11
CA LEU A 55 19.05 -4.99 1.71
C LEU A 55 20.38 -4.31 1.37
N PRO A 56 21.07 -4.71 0.28
CA PRO A 56 22.32 -4.08 -0.11
C PRO A 56 22.09 -2.65 -0.57
N GLY A 57 23.06 -1.78 -0.29
CA GLY A 57 23.08 -0.41 -0.80
C GLY A 57 22.27 0.61 -0.01
N LEU A 58 21.67 0.21 1.12
CA LEU A 58 21.07 1.12 2.10
C LEU A 58 22.00 1.34 3.29
N SER A 59 22.18 2.60 3.68
CA SER A 59 22.89 2.97 4.90
C SER A 59 21.98 2.89 6.13
N ILE A 60 22.58 2.84 7.32
CA ILE A 60 21.85 2.92 8.60
C ILE A 60 21.00 4.19 8.72
N HIS A 61 21.45 5.32 8.18
CA HIS A 61 20.70 6.57 8.22
C HIS A 61 19.45 6.50 7.34
N GLN A 62 19.57 5.91 6.15
CA GLN A 62 18.43 5.69 5.26
C GLN A 62 17.43 4.71 5.86
N ALA A 63 17.89 3.60 6.44
CA ALA A 63 17.04 2.65 7.14
C ALA A 63 16.26 3.31 8.29
N ARG A 64 16.92 4.12 9.12
CA ARG A 64 16.26 4.87 10.21
C ARG A 64 15.23 5.87 9.69
N SER A 65 15.56 6.62 8.63
CA SER A 65 14.65 7.58 8.01
C SER A 65 13.36 6.91 7.51
N LEU A 66 13.48 5.75 6.84
CA LEU A 66 12.30 5.00 6.37
C LEU A 66 11.41 4.53 7.52
N VAL A 67 12.01 4.04 8.62
CA VAL A 67 11.27 3.65 9.82
C VAL A 67 10.55 4.85 10.43
N GLU A 68 11.23 5.99 10.59
CA GLU A 68 10.64 7.22 11.11
C GLU A 68 9.47 7.73 10.26
N LEU A 69 9.60 7.70 8.93
CA LEU A 69 8.52 8.05 8.01
C LEU A 69 7.31 7.10 8.18
N SER A 70 7.54 5.79 8.20
CA SER A 70 6.45 4.82 8.38
C SER A 70 5.72 4.99 9.72
N HIS A 71 6.46 5.24 10.81
CA HIS A 71 5.90 5.48 12.14
C HIS A 71 5.17 6.82 12.25
N SER A 72 5.54 7.83 11.45
CA SER A 72 4.82 9.10 11.40
C SER A 72 3.55 9.06 10.52
N GLY A 73 3.21 7.89 9.98
CA GLY A 73 1.97 7.66 9.24
C GLY A 73 2.12 7.64 7.71
N VAL A 74 3.33 7.86 7.19
CA VAL A 74 3.60 7.73 5.75
C VAL A 74 3.40 6.27 5.34
N LYS A 75 2.64 6.06 4.26
CA LYS A 75 2.43 4.74 3.65
C LYS A 75 3.17 4.67 2.32
N PHE A 76 4.00 3.65 2.18
CA PHE A 76 4.68 3.31 0.93
C PHE A 76 3.83 2.32 0.15
N TYR A 77 3.57 2.62 -1.12
CA TYR A 77 2.78 1.80 -2.03
C TYR A 77 3.65 1.13 -3.10
N CYS A 78 4.83 1.67 -3.36
CA CYS A 78 5.76 1.13 -4.34
C CYS A 78 7.24 1.49 -4.05
N ILE A 79 8.16 0.97 -4.87
CA ILE A 79 9.59 1.26 -4.71
C ILE A 79 9.88 2.74 -4.97
N GLU A 80 9.09 3.37 -5.83
CA GLU A 80 9.25 4.76 -6.24
C GLU A 80 9.00 5.69 -5.05
N ASP A 81 8.09 5.32 -4.14
CA ASP A 81 7.89 6.06 -2.88
C ASP A 81 9.11 5.95 -1.95
N ILE A 82 9.74 4.77 -1.87
CA ILE A 82 10.98 4.58 -1.10
C ILE A 82 12.12 5.42 -1.72
N ALA A 83 12.20 5.43 -3.04
CA ALA A 83 13.20 6.23 -3.76
C ALA A 83 13.01 7.72 -3.49
N ALA A 84 11.77 8.21 -3.54
CA ALA A 84 11.40 9.59 -3.22
C ALA A 84 11.73 9.94 -1.76
N ALA A 85 11.35 9.10 -0.81
CA ALA A 85 11.64 9.27 0.61
C ALA A 85 13.14 9.36 0.92
N LEU A 86 13.96 8.61 0.17
CA LEU A 86 15.42 8.61 0.31
C LEU A 86 16.11 9.68 -0.56
N GLY A 87 15.38 10.41 -1.39
CA GLY A 87 15.95 11.40 -2.32
C GLY A 87 16.89 10.78 -3.36
N ILE A 88 16.62 9.56 -3.81
CA ILE A 88 17.45 8.84 -4.81
C ILE A 88 16.63 8.38 -6.01
N PRO A 89 17.27 8.12 -7.17
CA PRO A 89 16.54 7.60 -8.34
C PRO A 89 15.99 6.19 -8.12
N ALA A 90 14.73 5.95 -8.49
CA ALA A 90 14.08 4.63 -8.40
C ALA A 90 14.87 3.48 -9.07
N PRO A 91 15.54 3.67 -10.24
CA PRO A 91 16.38 2.63 -10.84
C PRO A 91 17.47 2.05 -9.92
N ARG A 92 17.92 2.80 -8.91
CA ARG A 92 18.90 2.33 -7.93
C ARG A 92 18.32 1.28 -6.98
N LEU A 93 17.00 1.30 -6.78
CA LEU A 93 16.28 0.39 -5.88
C LEU A 93 15.55 -0.73 -6.62
N GLU A 94 15.43 -0.67 -7.95
CA GLU A 94 14.82 -1.73 -8.77
C GLU A 94 15.30 -3.15 -8.43
N PRO A 95 16.61 -3.40 -8.21
CA PRO A 95 17.07 -4.74 -7.84
C PRO A 95 16.45 -5.27 -6.54
N LEU A 96 15.96 -4.40 -5.64
CA LEU A 96 15.39 -4.76 -4.35
C LEU A 96 13.91 -5.14 -4.43
N LYS A 97 13.20 -4.79 -5.53
CA LYS A 97 11.76 -5.07 -5.70
C LYS A 97 11.34 -6.50 -5.34
N PRO A 98 12.06 -7.57 -5.70
CA PRO A 98 11.65 -8.95 -5.40
C PRO A 98 11.54 -9.27 -3.90
N LEU A 99 12.16 -8.46 -3.03
CA LEU A 99 12.16 -8.65 -1.59
C LEU A 99 11.20 -7.72 -0.86
N LEU A 100 10.60 -6.75 -1.54
CA LEU A 100 9.77 -5.73 -0.90
C LEU A 100 8.29 -6.00 -1.15
N ASN A 101 7.52 -5.96 -0.07
CA ASN A 101 6.07 -5.92 -0.11
C ASN A 101 5.60 -4.54 0.37
N PHE A 102 4.53 -4.03 -0.23
CA PHE A 102 3.88 -2.78 0.13
C PHE A 102 2.47 -3.10 0.60
N ILE A 103 2.37 -3.59 1.84
CA ILE A 103 1.09 -4.02 2.39
C ILE A 103 0.38 -2.81 2.98
N TYR A 104 -0.89 -2.65 2.62
CA TYR A 104 -1.76 -1.65 3.22
C TYR A 104 -2.38 -2.20 4.51
N TYR A 105 -2.15 -1.50 5.62
CA TYR A 105 -2.80 -1.78 6.90
C TYR A 105 -3.76 -0.66 7.21
N ASP A 106 -5.04 -1.01 7.20
CA ASP A 106 -6.10 -0.10 7.55
C ASP A 106 -6.28 -0.04 9.07
N HIS A 107 -5.38 0.69 9.73
CA HIS A 107 -5.45 0.86 11.18
C HIS A 107 -6.59 1.79 11.61
N GLU A 108 -7.10 2.65 10.72
CA GLU A 108 -8.17 3.61 11.05
C GLU A 108 -9.58 3.04 10.83
N SER A 109 -9.81 2.18 9.83
CA SER A 109 -11.15 1.65 9.56
C SER A 109 -11.63 0.59 10.53
N LEU A 110 -10.73 -0.07 11.28
CA LEU A 110 -11.14 -1.03 12.31
C LEU A 110 -11.68 -0.33 13.57
N GLU A 111 -11.32 0.93 13.80
CA GLU A 111 -11.73 1.68 14.99
C GLU A 111 -12.99 2.54 14.76
N ASN A 112 -13.36 2.85 13.51
CA ASN A 112 -14.54 3.69 13.22
C ASN A 112 -15.46 3.18 12.09
N PRO A 113 -16.23 2.09 12.29
CA PRO A 113 -17.28 1.66 11.35
C PRO A 113 -18.49 2.63 11.26
N THR A 114 -18.48 3.74 11.99
CA THR A 114 -19.67 4.53 12.36
C THR A 114 -20.06 5.61 11.36
N HIS A 115 -19.31 5.83 10.27
CA HIS A 115 -19.58 6.90 9.31
C HIS A 115 -19.98 6.44 7.90
N LEU A 116 -20.41 5.18 7.74
CA LEU A 116 -21.00 4.73 6.47
C LEU A 116 -22.39 5.35 6.29
N VAL A 117 -22.54 6.14 5.22
CA VAL A 117 -23.77 6.82 4.84
C VAL A 117 -24.38 6.14 3.61
N ASN A 118 -25.68 5.87 3.65
CA ASN A 118 -26.39 5.39 2.47
C ASN A 118 -26.86 6.56 1.59
N PRO A 119 -26.28 6.76 0.39
CA PRO A 119 -26.65 7.88 -0.48
C PRO A 119 -28.05 7.74 -1.07
N ASN A 120 -28.70 6.58 -0.98
CA ASN A 120 -30.09 6.40 -1.38
C ASN A 120 -31.10 6.94 -0.36
N THR A 121 -30.70 7.10 0.90
CA THR A 121 -31.59 7.57 1.98
C THR A 121 -31.10 8.81 2.72
N ALA A 122 -29.81 9.15 2.64
CA ALA A 122 -29.22 10.29 3.33
C ALA A 122 -29.82 11.63 2.89
N THR A 123 -29.94 12.59 3.80
CA THR A 123 -30.30 13.97 3.46
C THR A 123 -29.09 14.73 2.93
N VAL A 124 -29.30 15.92 2.34
CA VAL A 124 -28.21 16.79 1.89
C VAL A 124 -27.29 17.12 3.08
N GLU A 125 -27.86 17.43 4.24
CA GLU A 125 -27.10 17.76 5.45
C GLU A 125 -26.22 16.59 5.92
N LYS A 126 -26.70 15.35 5.73
CA LYS A 126 -25.93 14.17 6.10
C LYS A 126 -24.82 13.86 5.08
N LEU A 127 -25.05 14.12 3.80
CA LEU A 127 -24.04 13.94 2.76
C LEU A 127 -22.90 14.95 2.86
N VAL A 128 -23.18 16.21 3.22
CA VAL A 128 -22.15 17.25 3.42
C VAL A 128 -21.25 16.96 4.63
N GLN A 129 -21.66 16.06 5.55
CA GLN A 129 -20.78 15.59 6.64
C GLN A 129 -19.69 14.62 6.16
N ILE A 130 -19.80 14.09 4.94
CA ILE A 130 -18.80 13.19 4.36
C ILE A 130 -17.63 14.04 3.87
N PRO A 131 -16.37 13.74 4.27
CA PRO A 131 -15.21 14.41 3.72
C PRO A 131 -15.23 14.40 2.19
N PHE A 132 -14.84 15.52 1.57
CA PHE A 132 -14.79 15.70 0.12
C PHE A 132 -16.16 15.74 -0.61
N ILE A 133 -17.29 15.74 0.12
CA ILE A 133 -18.61 16.06 -0.45
C ILE A 133 -19.00 17.48 -0.07
N ASP A 134 -19.04 18.37 -1.05
CA ASP A 134 -19.57 19.72 -0.88
C ASP A 134 -21.10 19.77 -1.03
N LEU A 135 -21.68 20.95 -0.76
CA LEU A 135 -23.13 21.16 -0.86
C LEU A 135 -23.66 20.87 -2.27
N SER A 136 -22.92 21.27 -3.30
CA SER A 136 -23.30 21.08 -4.72
C SER A 136 -23.41 19.60 -5.06
N LEU A 137 -22.41 18.81 -4.68
CA LEU A 137 -22.40 17.37 -4.91
C LEU A 137 -23.48 16.66 -4.09
N ALA A 138 -23.72 17.07 -2.84
CA ALA A 138 -24.78 16.52 -2.01
C ALA A 138 -26.18 16.78 -2.61
N GLU A 139 -26.44 17.99 -3.07
CA GLU A 139 -27.68 18.36 -3.74
C GLU A 139 -27.86 17.59 -5.06
N ALA A 140 -26.81 17.51 -5.88
CA ALA A 140 -26.79 16.74 -7.12
C ALA A 140 -27.11 15.27 -6.86
N ALA A 141 -26.55 14.67 -5.82
CA ALA A 141 -26.82 13.29 -5.43
C ALA A 141 -28.30 13.06 -5.06
N VAL A 142 -28.87 13.96 -4.25
CA VAL A 142 -30.28 13.86 -3.85
C VAL A 142 -31.23 14.10 -5.03
N GLN A 143 -30.95 15.09 -5.87
CA GLN A 143 -31.76 15.38 -7.05
C GLN A 143 -31.70 14.23 -8.06
N ASN A 144 -30.52 13.68 -8.30
CA ASN A 144 -30.31 12.61 -9.26
C ASN A 144 -30.99 11.30 -8.83
N ARG A 145 -30.93 10.92 -7.53
CA ARG A 145 -31.66 9.72 -7.06
C ARG A 145 -33.18 9.91 -7.07
N GLN A 146 -33.67 11.14 -6.90
CA GLN A 146 -35.10 11.45 -6.97
C GLN A 146 -35.62 11.36 -8.42
N SER A 147 -34.82 11.76 -9.40
CA SER A 147 -35.23 11.78 -10.82
C SER A 147 -35.03 10.44 -11.53
N ALA A 148 -33.94 9.73 -11.24
CA ALA A 148 -33.56 8.49 -11.94
C ALA A 148 -33.58 7.23 -11.04
N GLY A 149 -34.12 7.35 -9.83
CA GLY A 149 -34.22 6.24 -8.86
C GLY A 149 -32.93 5.99 -8.07
N PRO A 150 -32.93 5.04 -7.11
CA PRO A 150 -31.78 4.78 -6.25
C PRO A 150 -30.56 4.30 -7.05
N TYR A 151 -29.37 4.61 -6.54
CA TYR A 151 -28.10 4.12 -7.04
C TYR A 151 -27.93 2.64 -6.74
N ARG A 152 -27.51 1.86 -7.75
CA ARG A 152 -27.33 0.41 -7.61
C ARG A 152 -26.06 0.03 -6.84
N ASN A 153 -25.00 0.81 -7.00
CA ASN A 153 -23.69 0.61 -6.40
C ASN A 153 -22.83 1.86 -6.60
N LEU A 154 -21.60 1.84 -6.09
CA LEU A 154 -20.63 2.93 -6.19
C LEU A 154 -20.34 3.33 -7.65
N ALA A 155 -20.22 2.38 -8.57
CA ALA A 155 -19.96 2.66 -9.98
C ALA A 155 -21.16 3.35 -10.67
N ASP A 156 -22.38 3.01 -10.25
CA ASP A 156 -23.59 3.69 -10.71
C ASP A 156 -23.67 5.13 -10.19
N PHE A 157 -23.34 5.33 -8.91
CA PHE A 157 -23.22 6.66 -8.29
C PHE A 157 -22.19 7.53 -9.00
N GLN A 158 -20.98 7.00 -9.19
CA GLN A 158 -19.89 7.68 -9.89
C GLN A 158 -20.32 8.13 -11.30
N ARG A 159 -20.90 7.21 -12.08
CA ARG A 159 -21.29 7.50 -13.47
C ARG A 159 -22.40 8.54 -13.56
N ARG A 160 -23.41 8.44 -12.69
CA ARG A 160 -24.59 9.33 -12.72
C ARG A 160 -24.29 10.73 -12.21
N LEU A 161 -23.26 10.90 -11.39
CA LEU A 161 -22.79 12.19 -10.89
C LEU A 161 -21.50 12.67 -11.58
N GLU A 162 -21.07 11.97 -12.64
CA GLU A 162 -19.91 12.33 -13.45
C GLU A 162 -18.62 12.55 -12.63
N LEU A 163 -18.44 11.75 -11.57
CA LEU A 163 -17.31 11.88 -10.66
C LEU A 163 -16.03 11.31 -11.29
N THR A 164 -14.93 12.05 -11.11
CA THR A 164 -13.60 11.58 -11.48
C THR A 164 -13.18 10.37 -10.64
N GLY A 165 -12.17 9.62 -11.12
CA GLY A 165 -11.59 8.50 -10.38
C GLY A 165 -11.06 8.92 -9.01
N ASP A 166 -10.39 10.06 -8.93
CA ASP A 166 -9.86 10.59 -7.67
C ASP A 166 -10.98 10.99 -6.69
N ALA A 167 -12.02 11.64 -7.20
CA ALA A 167 -13.16 12.05 -6.37
C ALA A 167 -13.90 10.85 -5.78
N ILE A 168 -14.18 9.81 -6.59
CA ILE A 168 -14.86 8.61 -6.07
C ILE A 168 -13.97 7.85 -5.08
N ALA A 169 -12.65 7.80 -5.31
CA ALA A 169 -11.70 7.13 -4.41
C ALA A 169 -11.64 7.79 -3.03
N GLN A 170 -11.77 9.12 -2.96
CA GLN A 170 -11.81 9.85 -1.69
C GLN A 170 -13.06 9.57 -0.87
N ILE A 171 -14.22 9.35 -1.52
CA ILE A 171 -15.51 9.19 -0.83
C ILE A 171 -15.93 7.72 -0.64
N MET A 172 -15.32 6.76 -1.34
CA MET A 172 -15.81 5.37 -1.40
C MET A 172 -15.88 4.67 -0.03
N TYR A 173 -14.99 5.03 0.90
CA TYR A 173 -14.96 4.46 2.26
C TYR A 173 -16.10 4.96 3.15
N TYR A 174 -16.83 6.00 2.74
CA TYR A 174 -17.93 6.59 3.50
C TYR A 174 -19.31 6.19 2.96
N LEU A 175 -19.40 5.47 1.84
CA LEU A 175 -20.67 5.18 1.18
C LEU A 175 -21.05 3.69 1.29
N ARG A 176 -22.34 3.44 1.54
CA ARG A 176 -22.94 2.09 1.52
C ARG A 176 -24.29 2.10 0.84
N PHE A 177 -24.44 1.36 -0.26
CA PHE A 177 -25.63 1.38 -1.12
C PHE A 177 -26.74 0.44 -0.65
#